data_AF-A0A947CJM3-F1
#
_entry.id   AF-A0A947CJM3-F1
#
_cell.length_a   1.000
_cell.length_b   1.000
_cell.length_c   1.000
_cell.angle_alpha   90.00
_cell.angle_beta   90.00
_cell.angle_gamma   90.00
#
_symmetry.space_group_name_H-M   'P 1'
#
loop_
_entity.id
_entity.type
_entity.pdbx_description
1 polymer ?
#
loop_
_entity_poly.entity_id
_entity_poly.type
_entity_poly.pdbx_seq_one_letter_code
_entity_poly.pdbx_strand_id
1 'polypeptide(L)'
;MRLWMAAMLTLSLLGGCEEKFKPPPKEDKPAKKARTESAPPKEEPKTQAKEEPPTPAEDPTTPEEIAKARNIAILDNRIDDALRLCGKEDLTKVDDQGVLGCVLTACRKKDSETASKWAGNLEGPLLKEARKVCASNGVGPL
;
A
#
# COMPACT_ATOMS: atom_id res chain seq x y z
N MET A 1 -1.17 -32.93 38.89
CA MET A 1 -0.25 -33.58 37.95
C MET A 1 -0.90 -34.85 37.41
N ARG A 2 -1.51 -34.78 36.23
CA ARG A 2 -1.90 -35.97 35.44
C ARG A 2 -1.29 -35.80 34.07
N LEU A 3 -0.30 -36.65 33.83
CA LEU A 3 0.46 -36.80 32.60
C LEU A 3 -0.46 -37.10 31.41
N TRP A 4 -0.20 -36.38 30.32
CA TRP A 4 0.06 -36.95 28.99
C TRP A 4 -0.75 -38.20 28.63
N MET A 5 -1.79 -38.05 27.81
CA MET A 5 -2.15 -39.04 26.79
C MET A 5 -2.90 -38.34 25.65
N ALA A 6 -2.69 -38.85 24.43
CA ALA A 6 -3.33 -38.48 23.17
C ALA A 6 -2.73 -37.32 22.36
N ALA A 7 -1.40 -37.33 22.21
CA ALA A 7 -0.85 -37.12 20.88
C ALA A 7 -1.05 -38.43 20.09
N MET A 8 -1.79 -38.35 18.97
CA MET A 8 -2.02 -39.38 17.91
C MET A 8 -3.51 -39.52 17.56
N LEU A 9 -4.07 -38.53 16.88
CA LEU A 9 -5.06 -38.78 15.84
C LEU A 9 -4.58 -38.00 14.60
N THR A 10 -3.67 -38.61 13.83
CA THR A 10 -3.98 -39.13 12.49
C THR A 10 -4.52 -38.03 11.58
N LEU A 11 -3.66 -37.20 10.96
CA LEU A 11 -3.01 -37.52 9.70
C LEU A 11 -3.92 -38.32 8.76
N SER A 12 -4.98 -37.69 8.25
CA SER A 12 -5.87 -38.25 7.22
C SER A 12 -6.58 -37.15 6.43
N LEU A 13 -5.81 -36.31 5.72
CA LEU A 13 -6.34 -35.42 4.66
C LEU A 13 -5.25 -35.08 3.60
N LEU A 14 -4.40 -36.06 3.26
CA LEU A 14 -3.77 -36.09 1.93
C LEU A 14 -4.66 -36.95 1.03
N GLY A 15 -5.40 -36.32 0.11
CA GLY A 15 -6.15 -37.04 -0.93
C GLY A 15 -7.22 -36.17 -1.59
N GLY A 16 -6.86 -35.51 -2.69
CA GLY A 16 -7.74 -34.73 -3.57
C GLY A 16 -6.96 -33.63 -4.28
N CYS A 17 -6.03 -33.96 -5.19
CA CYS A 17 -6.26 -33.98 -6.64
C CYS A 17 -6.83 -32.65 -7.16
N GLU A 18 -5.93 -31.76 -7.58
CA GLU A 18 -5.68 -31.45 -8.99
C GLU A 18 -6.73 -30.52 -9.61
N GLU A 19 -6.59 -29.22 -9.36
CA GLU A 19 -7.14 -28.22 -10.26
C GLU A 19 -6.03 -27.73 -11.19
N LYS A 20 -6.20 -28.06 -12.48
CA LYS A 20 -5.24 -27.89 -13.56
C LYS A 20 -4.82 -26.43 -13.75
N PHE A 21 -3.55 -26.13 -13.46
CA PHE A 21 -2.85 -24.96 -13.99
C PHE A 21 -2.56 -25.18 -15.49
N LYS A 22 -3.23 -24.45 -16.37
CA LYS A 22 -2.88 -24.34 -17.80
C LYS A 22 -2.12 -23.01 -18.03
N PRO A 23 -0.80 -23.04 -18.28
CA PRO A 23 -0.10 -21.89 -18.85
C PRO A 23 -0.44 -21.70 -20.34
N PRO A 24 -0.19 -20.51 -20.91
CA PRO A 24 -0.93 -19.95 -22.06
C PRO A 24 -0.48 -20.49 -23.42
N PRO A 25 -1.32 -20.43 -24.47
CA PRO A 25 -0.85 -20.61 -25.83
C PRO A 25 0.02 -19.41 -26.24
N LYS A 26 1.28 -19.70 -26.55
CA LYS A 26 2.15 -18.85 -27.37
C LYS A 26 1.77 -19.12 -28.82
N GLU A 27 1.41 -18.08 -29.58
CA GLU A 27 1.45 -18.12 -31.04
C GLU A 27 2.22 -16.89 -31.55
N ASP A 28 3.41 -17.22 -32.03
CA ASP A 28 4.08 -16.75 -33.24
C ASP A 28 4.15 -15.26 -33.62
N LYS A 29 5.39 -14.76 -33.58
CA LYS A 29 5.92 -13.79 -34.56
C LYS A 29 5.84 -14.38 -35.97
N PRO A 30 5.61 -13.53 -36.99
CA PRO A 30 6.71 -13.19 -37.91
C PRO A 30 6.75 -11.67 -38.17
N ALA A 31 7.85 -10.96 -37.90
CA ALA A 31 9.00 -10.75 -38.79
C ALA A 31 8.67 -10.08 -40.15
N LYS A 32 8.98 -8.78 -40.27
CA LYS A 32 9.90 -8.12 -41.26
C LYS A 32 9.38 -6.83 -41.92
N LYS A 33 10.23 -5.78 -41.77
CA LYS A 33 10.70 -4.77 -42.77
C LYS A 33 9.65 -3.78 -43.33
N ALA A 34 9.92 -2.51 -43.65
CA ALA A 34 11.12 -1.67 -43.82
C ALA A 34 10.68 -0.19 -43.63
N ARG A 35 11.42 0.66 -42.91
CA ARG A 35 12.33 1.73 -43.39
C ARG A 35 11.93 2.46 -44.70
N THR A 36 11.54 3.74 -44.56
CA THR A 36 11.91 4.89 -45.42
C THR A 36 11.64 6.15 -44.59
N GLU A 37 12.61 6.82 -43.97
CA GLU A 37 13.52 7.84 -44.52
C GLU A 37 12.82 8.92 -45.35
N SER A 38 12.68 10.11 -44.75
CA SER A 38 12.75 11.41 -45.43
C SER A 38 13.12 12.47 -44.38
N ALA A 39 14.30 13.06 -44.56
CA ALA A 39 14.80 14.23 -43.83
C ALA A 39 14.54 15.51 -44.68
N PRO A 40 15.02 16.71 -44.26
CA PRO A 40 14.27 17.82 -43.68
C PRO A 40 14.17 19.04 -44.65
N PRO A 41 13.59 20.22 -44.30
CA PRO A 41 14.41 21.24 -43.61
C PRO A 41 13.66 22.27 -42.71
N LYS A 42 14.46 22.88 -41.83
CA LYS A 42 14.57 24.33 -41.53
C LYS A 42 14.00 24.90 -40.21
N GLU A 43 14.98 25.33 -39.42
CA GLU A 43 15.07 26.22 -38.26
C GLU A 43 14.03 27.36 -38.10
N GLU A 44 13.45 27.42 -36.89
CA GLU A 44 13.39 28.54 -35.89
C GLU A 44 12.97 29.98 -36.30
N PRO A 45 12.29 30.79 -35.42
CA PRO A 45 12.80 31.05 -34.05
C PRO A 45 11.81 31.38 -32.90
N LYS A 46 12.35 31.23 -31.67
CA LYS A 46 11.97 31.81 -30.37
C LYS A 46 10.64 31.31 -29.77
N THR A 47 10.69 30.60 -28.64
CA THR A 47 10.96 31.24 -27.35
C THR A 47 11.57 30.21 -26.39
N GLN A 48 12.69 30.57 -25.77
CA GLN A 48 13.28 29.85 -24.65
C GLN A 48 12.24 29.81 -23.51
N ALA A 49 11.44 28.75 -23.45
CA ALA A 49 10.86 28.31 -22.21
C ALA A 49 12.02 27.77 -21.39
N LYS A 50 12.46 28.61 -20.45
CA LYS A 50 13.37 28.27 -19.36
C LYS A 50 12.88 26.94 -18.77
N GLU A 51 13.63 25.87 -19.04
CA GLU A 51 13.45 24.59 -18.36
C GLU A 51 13.85 24.86 -16.90
N GLU A 52 12.85 25.17 -16.07
CA GLU A 52 13.06 25.18 -14.63
C GLU A 52 13.43 23.75 -14.21
N PRO A 53 14.43 23.59 -13.33
CA PRO A 53 14.75 22.29 -12.78
C PRO A 53 13.48 21.66 -12.20
N PRO A 54 13.29 20.33 -12.31
CA PRO A 54 12.07 19.70 -11.80
C PRO A 54 11.89 20.09 -10.34
N THR A 55 10.80 20.80 -10.07
CA THR A 55 10.37 21.10 -8.72
C THR A 55 10.35 19.76 -7.97
N PRO A 56 10.91 19.67 -6.75
CA PRO A 56 10.74 18.48 -5.91
C PRO A 56 9.25 18.15 -5.91
N ALA A 57 8.88 16.91 -6.23
CA ALA A 57 7.48 16.48 -6.33
C ALA A 57 6.68 17.12 -5.19
N GLU A 58 5.83 18.09 -5.54
CA GLU A 58 5.20 18.94 -4.53
C GLU A 58 4.42 18.05 -3.58
N ASP A 59 4.57 18.31 -2.28
CA ASP A 59 3.78 17.63 -1.29
C ASP A 59 2.28 17.83 -1.60
N PRO A 60 1.46 16.76 -1.59
CA PRO A 60 0.04 16.89 -1.89
C PRO A 60 -0.61 17.89 -0.94
N THR A 61 -1.41 18.80 -1.49
CA THR A 61 -1.98 19.94 -0.73
C THR A 61 -3.49 19.86 -0.58
N THR A 62 -4.18 19.15 -1.48
CA THR A 62 -5.63 18.94 -1.35
C THR A 62 -5.94 17.69 -0.51
N PRO A 63 -7.09 17.63 0.20
CA PRO A 63 -7.47 16.44 0.96
C PRO A 63 -7.53 15.16 0.11
N GLU A 64 -8.00 15.26 -1.14
CA GLU A 64 -8.09 14.11 -2.05
C GLU A 64 -6.70 13.61 -2.48
N GLU A 65 -5.78 14.51 -2.81
CA GLU A 65 -4.40 14.14 -3.15
C GLU A 65 -3.68 13.53 -1.94
N ILE A 66 -3.91 14.07 -0.74
CA ILE A 66 -3.33 13.53 0.49
C ILE A 66 -3.87 12.12 0.75
N ALA A 67 -5.19 11.90 0.66
CA ALA A 67 -5.79 10.59 0.85
C ALA A 67 -5.27 9.55 -0.17
N LYS A 68 -5.16 9.95 -1.45
CA LYS A 68 -4.59 9.10 -2.50
C LYS A 68 -3.12 8.78 -2.25
N ALA A 69 -2.32 9.79 -1.94
CA ALA A 69 -0.91 9.62 -1.62
C ALA A 69 -0.70 8.74 -0.38
N ARG A 70 -1.54 8.91 0.65
CA ARG A 70 -1.53 8.08 1.86
C ARG A 70 -1.79 6.63 1.49
N ASN A 71 -2.86 6.35 0.74
CA ASN A 71 -3.21 4.99 0.36
C ASN A 71 -2.09 4.32 -0.46
N ILE A 72 -1.47 5.05 -1.39
CA ILE A 72 -0.31 4.55 -2.14
C ILE A 72 0.86 4.27 -1.19
N ALA A 73 1.20 5.19 -0.28
CA ALA A 73 2.29 4.99 0.67
C ALA A 73 2.05 3.79 1.60
N ILE A 74 0.82 3.56 2.04
CA ILE A 74 0.43 2.38 2.85
C ILE A 74 0.61 1.08 2.05
N LEU A 75 0.13 1.05 0.81
CA LEU A 75 0.22 -0.12 -0.08
C LEU A 75 1.66 -0.45 -0.46
N ASP A 76 2.47 0.58 -0.72
CA ASP A 76 3.90 0.45 -1.03
C ASP A 76 4.77 0.22 0.23
N ASN A 77 4.16 0.14 1.42
CA ASN A 77 4.83 -0.01 2.70
C ASN A 77 5.87 1.11 2.99
N ARG A 78 5.65 2.32 2.46
CA ARG A 78 6.39 3.54 2.78
C ARG A 78 5.88 4.12 4.10
N ILE A 79 6.23 3.47 5.21
CA ILE A 79 5.67 3.74 6.55
C ILE A 79 5.84 5.20 6.99
N ASP A 80 7.03 5.77 6.81
CA ASP A 80 7.30 7.15 7.25
C ASP A 80 6.53 8.18 6.41
N ASP A 81 6.40 7.95 5.10
CA ASP A 81 5.59 8.79 4.21
C ASP A 81 4.10 8.70 4.58
N ALA A 82 3.60 7.49 4.80
CA ALA A 82 2.21 7.26 5.21
C ALA A 82 1.91 7.94 6.55
N LEU A 83 2.79 7.83 7.55
CA LEU A 83 2.66 8.52 8.84
C LEU A 83 2.62 10.04 8.67
N ARG A 84 3.53 10.59 7.87
CA ARG A 84 3.59 12.03 7.59
C ARG A 84 2.31 12.52 6.92
N LEU A 85 1.76 11.77 5.98
CA LEU A 85 0.51 12.09 5.29
C LEU A 85 -0.70 12.00 6.23
N CYS A 86 -0.79 10.93 7.03
CA CYS A 86 -1.80 10.80 8.08
C CYS A 86 -1.76 11.94 9.10
N GLY A 87 -0.56 12.44 9.44
CA GLY A 87 -0.39 13.58 10.34
C GLY A 87 -0.80 14.93 9.75
N LYS A 88 -0.98 15.03 8.43
CA LYS A 88 -1.51 16.24 7.75
C LYS A 88 -3.03 16.26 7.68
N GLU A 89 -3.69 15.13 7.90
CA GLU A 89 -5.13 15.00 7.79
C GLU A 89 -5.85 15.29 9.11
N ASP A 90 -7.05 15.83 9.00
CA ASP A 90 -8.02 15.83 10.10
C ASP A 90 -8.76 14.49 10.10
N LEU A 91 -8.30 13.55 10.93
CA LEU A 91 -8.83 12.18 10.98
C LEU A 91 -10.31 12.11 11.37
N THR A 92 -10.92 13.19 11.87
CA THR A 92 -12.38 13.25 12.11
C THR A 92 -13.19 13.39 10.82
N LYS A 93 -12.53 13.76 9.70
CA LYS A 93 -13.13 13.94 8.38
C LYS A 93 -12.69 12.87 7.37
N VAL A 94 -11.78 12.00 7.77
CA VAL A 94 -11.32 10.86 6.98
C VAL A 94 -12.30 9.71 7.19
N ASP A 95 -12.52 8.90 6.17
CA ASP A 95 -13.32 7.69 6.28
C ASP A 95 -12.66 6.65 7.22
N ASP A 96 -13.47 5.77 7.83
CA ASP A 96 -12.97 4.82 8.83
C ASP A 96 -11.84 3.91 8.31
N GLN A 97 -11.81 3.60 7.00
CA GLN A 97 -10.73 2.80 6.41
C GLN A 97 -9.43 3.59 6.30
N GLY A 98 -9.51 4.88 5.94
CA GLY A 98 -8.38 5.79 5.98
C GLY A 98 -7.81 5.93 7.39
N VAL A 99 -8.68 6.11 8.40
CA VAL A 99 -8.27 6.15 9.81
C VAL A 99 -7.63 4.84 10.25
N LEU A 100 -8.24 3.69 9.91
CA LEU A 100 -7.66 2.38 10.19
C LEU A 100 -6.27 2.25 9.55
N GLY A 101 -6.12 2.62 8.28
CA GLY A 101 -4.84 2.61 7.58
C GLY A 101 -3.76 3.43 8.32
N CYS A 102 -4.11 4.61 8.82
CA CYS A 102 -3.22 5.45 9.62
C CYS A 102 -2.82 4.78 10.95
N VAL A 103 -3.78 4.24 11.69
CA VAL A 103 -3.52 3.53 12.96
C VAL A 103 -2.60 2.33 12.73
N LEU A 104 -2.89 1.51 11.71
CA LEU A 104 -2.07 0.34 11.39
C LEU A 104 -0.64 0.72 10.98
N THR A 105 -0.47 1.85 10.29
CA THR A 105 0.84 2.38 9.92
C THR A 105 1.64 2.80 11.15
N ALA A 106 1.04 3.53 12.09
CA ALA A 106 1.67 3.87 13.37
C ALA A 106 2.06 2.61 14.15
N CYS A 107 1.22 1.59 14.12
CA CYS A 107 1.52 0.32 14.78
C CYS A 107 2.70 -0.43 14.16
N ARG A 108 2.85 -0.43 12.84
CA ARG A 108 4.03 -0.99 12.16
C ARG A 108 5.31 -0.24 12.52
N LYS A 109 5.20 1.07 12.79
CA LYS A 109 6.33 1.90 13.27
C LYS A 109 6.65 1.67 14.76
N LYS A 110 5.83 0.90 15.47
CA LYS A 110 5.87 0.75 16.93
C LYS A 110 5.61 2.05 17.69
N ASP A 111 4.91 2.99 17.07
CA ASP A 111 4.50 4.25 17.69
C ASP A 111 3.15 4.07 18.39
N SER A 112 3.21 3.65 19.66
CA SER A 112 2.02 3.37 20.47
C SER A 112 1.21 4.63 20.76
N GLU A 113 1.86 5.78 20.95
CA GLU A 113 1.17 7.01 21.32
C GLU A 113 0.32 7.51 20.16
N THR A 114 0.92 7.60 18.96
CA THR A 114 0.22 8.00 17.75
C THR A 114 -0.87 6.99 17.39
N ALA A 115 -0.59 5.69 17.50
CA ALA A 115 -1.57 4.65 17.23
C ALA A 115 -2.81 4.77 18.15
N SER A 116 -2.62 4.92 19.46
CA SER A 116 -3.72 5.09 20.42
C SER A 116 -4.49 6.38 20.18
N LYS A 117 -3.79 7.49 19.91
CA LYS A 117 -4.42 8.78 19.61
C LYS A 117 -5.35 8.69 18.40
N TRP A 118 -4.88 8.08 17.32
CA TRP A 118 -5.67 7.96 16.09
C TRP A 118 -6.77 6.91 16.20
N ALA A 119 -6.54 5.83 16.94
CA ALA A 119 -7.55 4.81 17.22
C ALA A 119 -8.76 5.35 17.99
N GLY A 120 -8.63 6.48 18.69
CA GLY A 120 -9.76 7.20 19.28
C GLY A 120 -10.82 7.68 18.29
N ASN A 121 -10.52 7.69 16.99
CA ASN A 121 -11.48 8.00 15.91
C ASN A 121 -12.11 6.73 15.31
N LEU A 122 -11.79 5.54 15.82
CA LEU A 122 -12.36 4.27 15.37
C LEU A 122 -13.33 3.72 16.40
N GLU A 123 -14.39 3.09 15.92
CA GLU A 123 -15.33 2.37 16.77
C GLU A 123 -15.58 0.94 16.25
N GLY A 124 -16.26 0.15 17.09
CA GLY A 124 -16.82 -1.13 16.68
C GLY A 124 -15.80 -2.15 16.15
N PRO A 125 -16.08 -2.82 15.02
CA PRO A 125 -15.20 -3.85 14.46
C PRO A 125 -13.82 -3.36 14.05
N LEU A 126 -13.71 -2.13 13.52
CA LEU A 126 -12.45 -1.59 13.02
C LEU A 126 -11.47 -1.29 14.16
N LEU A 127 -11.97 -0.77 15.29
CA LEU A 127 -11.14 -0.62 16.49
C LEU A 127 -10.64 -1.97 17.03
N LYS A 128 -11.49 -3.01 17.01
CA LYS A 128 -11.08 -4.37 17.42
C LYS A 128 -9.99 -4.91 16.50
N GLU A 129 -10.10 -4.68 15.21
CA GLU A 129 -9.09 -5.08 14.23
C GLU A 129 -7.78 -4.32 14.43
N ALA A 130 -7.84 -2.99 14.60
CA ALA A 130 -6.68 -2.17 14.92
C ALA A 130 -5.95 -2.71 16.16
N ARG A 131 -6.66 -2.95 17.27
CA ARG A 131 -6.08 -3.52 18.51
C ARG A 131 -5.36 -4.84 18.26
N LYS A 132 -5.97 -5.75 17.51
CA LYS A 132 -5.39 -7.06 17.18
C LYS A 132 -4.09 -6.92 16.39
N VAL A 133 -4.09 -6.07 15.36
CA VAL A 133 -2.91 -5.87 14.51
C VAL A 133 -1.81 -5.16 15.28
N CYS A 134 -2.14 -4.15 16.07
CA CYS A 134 -1.17 -3.41 16.87
C CYS A 134 -0.51 -4.27 17.94
N ALA A 135 -1.29 -5.09 18.65
CA ALA A 135 -0.74 -6.10 19.56
C ALA A 135 0.22 -7.07 18.86
N SER A 136 -0.10 -7.48 17.63
CA SER A 136 0.77 -8.35 16.81
C SER A 136 2.08 -7.68 16.39
N ASN A 137 2.11 -6.34 16.34
CA ASN A 137 3.32 -5.54 16.08
C ASN A 137 4.11 -5.22 17.36
N GLY A 138 3.67 -5.71 18.53
CA GLY A 138 4.27 -5.41 19.82
C GLY A 138 3.96 -4.00 20.33
N VAL A 139 2.92 -3.36 19.79
CA VAL A 139 2.38 -2.10 20.30
C VAL A 139 1.41 -2.41 21.43
N GLY A 140 1.47 -1.61 22.49
CA GLY A 140 0.61 -1.76 23.67
C GLY A 140 -0.89 -1.65 23.34
N PRO A 141 -1.76 -1.73 24.36
CA PRO A 141 -3.19 -1.59 24.15
C PRO A 141 -3.52 -0.22 23.53
N LEU A 142 -4.36 -0.23 22.48
CA LEU A 142 -4.95 0.97 21.87
C LEU A 142 -6.17 1.47 22.66
#